data_AF-A0A351UP13-F1
#
_entry.id   AF-A0A351UP13-F1
#
_cell.length_a   1.000
_cell.length_b   1.000
_cell.length_c   1.000
_cell.angle_alpha   90.00
_cell.angle_beta   90.00
_cell.angle_gamma   90.00
#
_symmetry.space_group_name_H-M   'P 1'
#
loop_
_entity.id
_entity.type
_entity.pdbx_description
1 polymer ?
#
loop_
_entity_poly.entity_id
_entity_poly.type
_entity_poly.pdbx_seq_one_letter_code
_entity_poly.pdbx_strand_id
1 'polypeptide(L)'
;MGIFSFFRKNPEKEKSQKFRELEKLFEDDQEILNNLKVSWLTERGNTFGGRGEFDLAVADFQEAISLKNDCLPAYFGIALCYYQKGEKDRAFELLKTAPEVMTLHDQVVLRKKDMLAAWRQ
;
A
#
# COMPACT_ATOMS: atom_id res chain seq x y z
N MET A 1 13.27 35.23 -1.88
CA MET A 1 12.65 35.18 -0.54
C MET A 1 11.62 34.05 -0.55
N GLY A 2 11.83 33.03 0.28
CA GLY A 2 11.15 31.74 0.20
C GLY A 2 9.73 31.77 0.78
N ILE A 3 8.78 31.19 0.05
CA ILE A 3 7.39 31.00 0.48
C ILE A 3 6.92 29.60 0.06
N PHE A 4 7.57 28.53 0.53
CA PHE A 4 7.05 27.16 0.35
C PHE A 4 7.39 26.28 1.56
N SER A 5 7.00 26.72 2.75
CA SER A 5 7.07 25.87 3.93
C SER A 5 5.97 26.23 4.92
N PHE A 6 4.72 25.84 4.66
CA PHE A 6 3.70 25.79 5.73
C PHE A 6 2.64 24.74 5.37
N PHE A 7 2.45 23.78 6.29
CA PHE A 7 1.54 22.62 6.25
C PHE A 7 2.01 21.39 5.46
N ARG A 8 3.07 20.70 5.93
CA ARG A 8 3.00 19.23 5.89
C ARG A 8 1.81 18.85 6.80
N LYS A 9 0.64 18.55 6.22
CA LYS A 9 -0.48 17.98 6.98
C LYS A 9 0.07 16.76 7.73
N ASN A 10 -0.29 16.62 9.02
CA ASN A 10 0.10 15.45 9.78
C ASN A 10 -0.47 14.21 9.06
N PRO A 11 0.39 13.31 8.53
CA PRO A 11 -0.05 12.21 7.68
C PRO A 11 -1.02 11.28 8.41
N GLU A 12 -0.84 11.09 9.72
CA GLU A 12 -1.73 10.25 10.52
C GLU A 12 -3.09 10.91 10.76
N LYS A 13 -3.13 12.24 10.89
CA LYS A 13 -4.39 12.98 10.99
C LYS A 13 -5.19 12.87 9.69
N GLU A 14 -4.52 12.95 8.55
CA GLU A 14 -5.15 12.79 7.23
C GLU A 14 -5.74 11.39 7.05
N LYS A 15 -4.98 10.33 7.37
CA LYS A 15 -5.49 8.95 7.37
C LYS A 15 -6.72 8.80 8.26
N SER A 16 -6.60 9.26 9.51
CA SER A 16 -7.69 9.15 10.49
C SER A 16 -8.95 9.90 10.04
N GLN A 17 -8.80 11.03 9.36
CA GLN A 17 -9.95 11.74 8.79
C GLN A 17 -10.56 10.96 7.63
N LYS A 18 -9.73 10.50 6.68
CA LYS A 18 -10.21 9.74 5.53
C LYS A 18 -10.93 8.46 5.94
N PHE A 19 -10.40 7.76 6.95
CA PHE A 19 -11.00 6.51 7.42
C PHE A 19 -12.35 6.75 8.08
N ARG A 20 -12.48 7.79 8.90
CA ARG A 20 -13.78 8.19 9.47
C ARG A 20 -14.80 8.56 8.39
N GLU A 21 -14.37 9.24 7.33
CA GLU A 21 -15.23 9.54 6.20
C GLU A 21 -15.70 8.26 5.49
N LEU A 22 -14.78 7.31 5.23
CA LEU A 22 -15.13 6.03 4.62
C LEU A 22 -16.05 5.19 5.51
N GLU A 23 -15.76 5.10 6.80
CA GLU A 23 -16.56 4.38 7.79
C GLU A 23 -17.99 4.91 7.87
N LYS A 24 -18.16 6.24 7.78
CA LYS A 24 -19.48 6.87 7.76
C LYS A 24 -20.24 6.62 6.46
N LEU A 25 -19.55 6.50 5.33
CA LEU A 25 -20.17 6.31 4.02
C LEU A 25 -20.53 4.84 3.75
N PHE A 26 -19.78 3.91 4.33
CA PHE A 26 -19.88 2.47 4.08
C PHE A 26 -20.03 1.69 5.39
N GLU A 27 -20.93 2.15 6.27
CA GLU A 27 -21.13 1.53 7.59
C GLU A 27 -21.66 0.09 7.49
N ASP A 28 -22.50 -0.19 6.49
CA ASP A 28 -23.17 -1.48 6.29
C ASP A 28 -22.37 -2.49 5.45
N ASP A 29 -21.31 -2.05 4.75
CA ASP A 29 -20.53 -2.89 3.84
C ASP A 29 -19.04 -2.87 4.17
N GLN A 30 -18.65 -3.80 5.05
CA GLN A 30 -17.26 -3.95 5.48
C GLN A 30 -16.32 -4.42 4.38
N GLU A 31 -16.82 -5.14 3.37
CA GLU A 31 -16.00 -5.58 2.24
C GLU A 31 -15.61 -4.38 1.37
N ILE A 32 -16.58 -3.55 0.99
CA ILE A 32 -16.33 -2.31 0.24
C ILE A 32 -15.45 -1.37 1.05
N LEU A 33 -15.74 -1.19 2.35
CA LEU A 33 -14.94 -0.33 3.23
C LEU A 33 -13.47 -0.77 3.27
N ASN A 34 -13.21 -2.06 3.46
CA ASN A 34 -11.84 -2.59 3.50
C ASN A 34 -11.14 -2.45 2.14
N ASN A 35 -11.83 -2.75 1.04
CA ASN A 35 -11.28 -2.57 -0.32
C ASN A 35 -10.89 -1.10 -0.59
N LEU A 36 -11.72 -0.14 -0.16
CA LEU A 36 -11.44 1.29 -0.29
C LEU A 36 -10.28 1.76 0.59
N LYS A 37 -10.22 1.30 1.85
CA LYS A 37 -9.08 1.57 2.75
C LYS A 37 -7.78 1.02 2.19
N VAL A 38 -7.77 -0.22 1.71
CA VAL A 38 -6.62 -0.87 1.08
C VAL A 38 -6.14 -0.10 -0.15
N SER A 39 -7.05 0.30 -1.03
CA SER A 39 -6.73 1.11 -2.20
C SER A 39 -6.10 2.44 -1.81
N TRP A 40 -6.72 3.16 -0.87
CA TRP A 40 -6.22 4.44 -0.41
C TRP A 40 -4.85 4.34 0.28
N LEU A 41 -4.64 3.33 1.14
CA LEU A 41 -3.36 3.06 1.80
C LEU A 41 -2.27 2.73 0.78
N THR A 42 -2.58 1.93 -0.25
CA THR A 42 -1.64 1.59 -1.31
C THR A 42 -1.20 2.82 -2.10
N GLU A 43 -2.15 3.68 -2.49
CA GLU A 43 -1.83 4.92 -3.22
C GLU A 43 -1.00 5.90 -2.37
N ARG A 44 -1.31 5.99 -1.08
CA ARG A 44 -0.53 6.81 -0.15
C ARG A 44 0.87 6.25 0.06
N GLY A 45 0.99 4.93 0.20
CA GLY A 45 2.28 4.23 0.29
C GLY A 45 3.14 4.47 -0.95
N ASN A 46 2.56 4.40 -2.14
CA ASN A 46 3.25 4.72 -3.40
C ASN A 46 3.76 6.17 -3.41
N THR A 47 2.94 7.11 -2.94
CA THR A 47 3.31 8.53 -2.83
C THR A 47 4.49 8.74 -1.88
N PHE A 48 4.48 8.10 -0.71
CA PHE A 48 5.60 8.15 0.23
C PHE A 48 6.86 7.47 -0.33
N GLY A 49 6.71 6.31 -0.97
CA GLY A 49 7.82 5.60 -1.61
C GLY A 49 8.49 6.42 -2.71
N GLY A 50 7.70 7.11 -3.55
CA GLY A 50 8.22 8.03 -4.58
C GLY A 50 8.93 9.25 -4.01
N ARG A 51 8.67 9.62 -2.75
CA ARG A 51 9.37 10.69 -2.01
C ARG A 51 10.58 10.20 -1.23
N GLY A 52 10.85 8.88 -1.22
CA GLY A 52 11.89 8.27 -0.39
C GLY A 52 11.52 8.16 1.09
N GLU A 53 10.26 8.46 1.46
CA GLU A 53 9.73 8.33 2.82
C GLU A 53 9.36 6.86 3.11
N PHE A 54 10.33 5.96 2.97
CA PHE A 54 10.11 4.51 2.91
C PHE A 54 9.45 3.93 4.16
N ASP A 55 9.76 4.43 5.35
CA ASP A 55 9.19 3.88 6.58
C ASP A 55 7.68 4.19 6.69
N LEU A 56 7.25 5.36 6.21
CA LEU A 56 5.82 5.71 6.11
C LEU A 56 5.14 4.87 5.02
N ALA A 57 5.79 4.69 3.88
CA ALA A 57 5.28 3.85 2.80
C ALA A 57 5.06 2.40 3.27
N VAL A 58 6.06 1.82 3.94
CA VAL A 58 6.00 0.46 4.47
C VAL A 58 4.89 0.33 5.51
N ALA A 59 4.72 1.31 6.41
CA ALA A 59 3.64 1.29 7.39
C ALA A 59 2.25 1.23 6.71
N ASP A 60 2.03 2.03 5.67
CA ASP A 60 0.76 2.03 4.92
C ASP A 60 0.50 0.72 4.19
N PHE A 61 1.52 0.19 3.52
CA PHE A 61 1.39 -1.10 2.84
C PHE A 61 1.17 -2.25 3.82
N GLN A 62 1.80 -2.23 4.99
CA GLN A 62 1.57 -3.23 6.03
C GLN A 62 0.13 -3.17 6.57
N GLU A 63 -0.39 -1.96 6.77
CA GLU A 63 -1.78 -1.76 7.16
C GLU A 63 -2.74 -2.28 6.06
N ALA A 64 -2.42 -2.04 4.78
CA ALA A 64 -3.19 -2.57 3.66
C ALA A 64 -3.22 -4.11 3.63
N ILE A 65 -2.06 -4.75 3.85
CA ILE A 65 -1.96 -6.22 3.94
C ILE A 65 -2.74 -6.76 5.15
N SER A 66 -2.76 -6.02 6.27
CA SER A 66 -3.51 -6.43 7.47
C SER A 66 -5.03 -6.41 7.26
N LEU A 67 -5.53 -5.47 6.44
CA LEU A 67 -6.94 -5.40 6.06
C LEU A 67 -7.28 -6.45 5.00
N LYS A 68 -6.38 -6.66 4.04
CA LYS A 68 -6.56 -7.63 2.98
C LYS A 68 -5.23 -8.26 2.59
N ASN A 69 -5.05 -9.51 3.00
CA ASN A 69 -3.81 -10.25 2.83
C ASN A 69 -3.48 -10.59 1.36
N ASP A 70 -4.42 -10.43 0.43
CA ASP A 70 -4.24 -10.71 -0.99
C ASP A 70 -3.77 -9.47 -1.79
N CYS A 71 -3.50 -8.34 -1.12
CA CYS A 71 -3.11 -7.08 -1.75
C CYS A 71 -1.68 -7.11 -2.35
N LEU A 72 -1.56 -7.70 -3.54
CA LEU A 72 -0.32 -7.78 -4.30
C LEU A 72 0.43 -6.44 -4.44
N PRO A 73 -0.23 -5.31 -4.78
CA PRO A 73 0.44 -4.01 -4.87
C PRO A 73 1.17 -3.61 -3.58
N ALA A 74 0.61 -3.90 -2.41
CA ALA A 74 1.23 -3.57 -1.13
C ALA A 74 2.49 -4.41 -0.86
N TYR A 75 2.48 -5.71 -1.16
CA TYR A 75 3.68 -6.56 -1.06
C TYR A 75 4.82 -6.05 -1.94
N PHE A 76 4.51 -5.70 -3.19
CA PHE A 76 5.49 -5.14 -4.12
C PHE A 76 5.96 -3.74 -3.71
N GLY A 77 5.07 -2.92 -3.15
CA GLY A 77 5.41 -1.61 -2.59
C GLY A 77 6.44 -1.70 -1.46
N ILE A 78 6.24 -2.60 -0.49
CA ILE A 78 7.20 -2.84 0.59
C ILE A 78 8.51 -3.40 0.03
N ALA A 79 8.43 -4.39 -0.87
CA ALA A 79 9.62 -4.99 -1.46
C ALA A 79 10.43 -3.94 -2.23
N LEU A 80 9.79 -3.02 -2.94
CA LEU A 80 10.46 -1.90 -3.62
C LEU A 80 11.13 -0.96 -2.62
N CYS A 81 10.45 -0.65 -1.49
CA CYS A 81 11.04 0.15 -0.42
C CYS A 81 12.29 -0.53 0.16
N TYR A 82 12.24 -1.83 0.45
CA TYR A 82 13.41 -2.58 0.90
C TYR A 82 14.51 -2.63 -0.14
N TYR A 83 14.18 -2.82 -1.42
CA TYR A 83 15.14 -2.80 -2.51
C TYR A 83 15.86 -1.45 -2.60
N GLN A 84 15.13 -0.34 -2.50
CA GLN A 84 15.71 1.02 -2.50
C GLN A 84 16.56 1.31 -1.26
N LYS A 85 16.23 0.71 -0.10
CA LYS A 85 17.05 0.75 1.12
C LYS A 85 18.30 -0.14 1.04
N GLY A 86 18.48 -0.91 -0.03
CA GLY A 86 19.58 -1.87 -0.20
C GLY A 86 19.34 -3.22 0.47
N GLU A 87 18.19 -3.43 1.11
CA GLU A 87 17.78 -4.66 1.79
C GLU A 87 17.18 -5.68 0.80
N LYS A 88 17.94 -6.00 -0.26
CA LYS A 88 17.45 -6.82 -1.39
C LYS A 88 16.97 -8.20 -0.96
N ASP A 89 17.69 -8.86 -0.05
CA ASP A 89 17.30 -10.19 0.42
C ASP A 89 15.93 -10.16 1.11
N ARG A 90 15.67 -9.14 1.94
CA ARG A 90 14.36 -8.94 2.58
C ARG A 90 13.26 -8.67 1.57
N ALA A 91 13.54 -7.91 0.52
CA ALA A 91 12.58 -7.68 -0.56
C ALA A 91 12.19 -9.00 -1.25
N PHE A 92 13.17 -9.85 -1.58
CA PHE A 92 12.91 -11.13 -2.22
C PHE A 92 12.19 -12.12 -1.30
N GLU A 93 12.58 -12.21 -0.03
CA GLU A 93 11.88 -13.06 0.94
C GLU A 93 10.42 -12.63 1.13
N LEU A 94 10.15 -11.32 1.21
CA LEU A 94 8.78 -10.82 1.29
C LEU A 94 7.96 -11.22 0.06
N LEU A 95 8.51 -11.05 -1.15
CA LEU A 95 7.83 -11.45 -2.38
C LEU A 95 7.60 -12.96 -2.47
N LYS A 96 8.43 -13.80 -1.85
CA LYS A 96 8.15 -15.25 -1.78
C LYS A 96 6.89 -15.53 -0.98
N THR A 97 6.69 -14.83 0.13
CA THR A 97 5.51 -14.97 1.00
C THR A 97 4.25 -14.31 0.44
N ALA A 98 4.39 -13.47 -0.59
CA ALA A 98 3.25 -12.80 -1.21
C ALA A 98 2.29 -13.81 -1.87
N PRO A 99 0.97 -13.55 -1.78
CA PRO A 99 -0.08 -14.38 -2.40
C PRO A 99 0.13 -14.53 -3.90
N GLU A 100 -0.34 -15.62 -4.51
CA GLU A 100 -0.16 -15.82 -5.96
C GLU A 100 -1.11 -14.97 -6.82
N VAL A 101 -2.28 -14.63 -6.27
CA VAL A 101 -3.32 -13.84 -6.92
C VAL A 101 -3.93 -12.84 -5.95
N MET A 102 -4.36 -11.70 -6.48
CA MET A 102 -5.25 -10.77 -5.81
C MET A 102 -6.65 -10.94 -6.39
N THR A 103 -7.65 -10.94 -5.52
CA THR A 103 -9.05 -11.12 -5.88
C THR A 103 -9.90 -9.91 -5.51
N LEU A 104 -10.92 -9.65 -6.32
CA LEU A 104 -11.99 -8.71 -6.02
C LEU A 104 -13.32 -9.38 -6.37
N HIS A 105 -14.23 -9.49 -5.40
CA HIS A 105 -15.50 -10.23 -5.56
C HIS A 105 -15.28 -11.64 -6.14
N ASP A 106 -14.30 -12.37 -5.58
CA ASP A 106 -13.85 -13.71 -6.00
C ASP A 106 -13.29 -13.83 -7.42
N GLN A 107 -13.13 -12.71 -8.13
CA GLN A 107 -12.51 -12.68 -9.44
C GLN A 107 -11.02 -12.35 -9.31
N VAL A 108 -10.18 -13.14 -9.97
CA VAL A 108 -8.74 -12.85 -10.04
C VAL A 108 -8.53 -11.59 -10.88
N VAL A 109 -8.03 -10.53 -10.25
CA VAL A 109 -7.77 -9.24 -10.90
C VAL A 109 -6.29 -9.01 -11.18
N LEU A 110 -5.39 -9.65 -10.42
CA LEU A 110 -3.95 -9.53 -10.60
C LEU A 110 -3.25 -10.82 -10.20
N ARG A 111 -2.16 -11.17 -10.89
CA ARG A 111 -1.32 -12.32 -10.55
C ARG A 111 0.09 -11.86 -10.24
N LYS A 112 0.68 -12.47 -9.21
CA LYS A 112 2.06 -12.21 -8.76
C LYS A 112 3.08 -12.36 -9.88
N LYS A 113 2.91 -13.39 -10.72
CA LYS A 113 3.81 -13.66 -11.85
C LYS A 113 3.90 -12.49 -12.83
N ASP A 114 2.79 -11.77 -13.04
CA ASP A 114 2.71 -10.66 -13.99
C ASP A 114 3.49 -9.46 -13.44
N MET A 115 3.43 -9.24 -12.13
CA MET A 115 4.22 -8.21 -11.44
C MET A 115 5.71 -8.58 -11.35
N LEU A 116 6.05 -9.85 -11.08
CA LEU A 116 7.44 -10.32 -11.06
C LEU A 116 8.10 -10.19 -12.44
N ALA A 117 7.36 -10.39 -13.52
CA ALA A 117 7.86 -10.22 -14.88
C ALA A 117 8.28 -8.76 -15.16
N ALA A 118 7.59 -7.78 -14.56
CA ALA A 118 7.94 -6.36 -14.67
C ALA A 118 9.20 -6.00 -13.84
N TRP A 119 9.48 -6.73 -12.76
CA TRP A 119 10.64 -6.50 -11.90
C TRP A 119 11.96 -7.07 -12.41
N ARG A 120 11.90 -8.01 -13.35
CA ARG A 120 13.08 -8.68 -13.92
C ARG A 120 13.64 -8.00 -15.17
N GLN A 121 12.96 -6.97 -15.68
CA GLN A 121 13.35 -6.19 -16.86
C GLN A 121 14.11 -4.93 -16.43
#